data_AF-A0A6A6UQ46-F1
#
_entry.id   AF-A0A6A6UQ46-F1
#
_cell.length_a   1.000
_cell.length_b   1.000
_cell.length_c   1.000
_cell.angle_alpha   90.00
_cell.angle_beta   90.00
_cell.angle_gamma   90.00
#
_symmetry.space_group_name_H-M   'P 1'
#
loop_
_entity.id
_entity.type
_entity.pdbx_description
1 polymer ?
#
loop_
_entity_poly.entity_id
_entity_poly.type
_entity_poly.pdbx_seq_one_letter_code
_entity_poly.pdbx_strand_id
1 'polypeptide(L)'
;MTSSIEISLFNPKLTYTAGDVLRGQVILQARQDENIGSVAITFYGRSKTKLVRSNGENRTVFRGRAGLFSFTKTLYSGGHYTVRADEYKWDFEFTIPSSNDMSCHGDKFKSRGGFRPSTEQHPLPPSFHRYGYDARNQGMVEYKLAAVMVRHTKVSKLESALDIPYLPPDPVPKPDLGLISSEQHYQARTLKLLPDKQKLTFREKLHTFFGGDVPHATFRIRLIYPTVTWTGRALPFQLAIVAMDTSQDIPEYPVVLLTGMTVKIRTRILFRASSWRIETNGQLNEEHTLQNVSHMLGPIPYAKIDKTEPGQPTGTGRIIGLPEPGKYLDLSQFRSGGFRTPNMTPSFRTMNIVVMHHMKVKLQFNCAGKKFSMEHVDSLLVHSPPTGPMPVAQTAAATATHSQGNPPELPVYSQDVPKGTKILEAGAPAAPPQYAAGSSSGGNPKS
;
A
#
# COMPACT_ATOMS: atom_id res chain seq x y z
N MET A 1 25.59 -2.81 -40.86
CA MET A 1 24.69 -2.39 -39.76
C MET A 1 23.58 -3.42 -39.65
N THR A 2 23.22 -3.86 -38.45
CA THR A 2 22.21 -4.92 -38.25
C THR A 2 20.80 -4.34 -38.17
N SER A 3 19.80 -5.05 -38.70
CA SER A 3 18.39 -4.70 -38.54
C SER A 3 17.96 -4.75 -37.07
N SER A 4 17.02 -3.89 -36.67
CA SER A 4 16.51 -3.80 -35.30
C SER A 4 14.98 -3.77 -35.27
N ILE A 5 14.40 -4.20 -34.14
CA ILE A 5 12.97 -4.08 -33.86
C ILE A 5 12.79 -3.26 -32.59
N GLU A 6 11.82 -2.36 -32.58
CA GLU A 6 11.56 -1.42 -31.50
C GLU A 6 10.06 -1.31 -31.22
N ILE A 7 9.71 -0.94 -29.98
CA ILE A 7 8.33 -0.72 -29.55
C ILE A 7 8.20 0.76 -29.21
N SER A 8 7.25 1.43 -29.85
CA SER A 8 6.91 2.82 -29.57
C SER A 8 5.47 2.92 -29.04
N LEU A 9 5.26 3.62 -27.92
CA LEU A 9 3.94 3.85 -27.36
C LEU A 9 3.42 5.24 -27.74
N PHE A 10 2.13 5.32 -28.05
CA PHE A 10 1.45 6.60 -28.21
C PHE A 10 1.06 7.14 -26.83
N ASN A 11 1.43 8.40 -26.54
CA ASN A 11 1.14 9.09 -25.29
C ASN A 11 1.53 8.28 -24.03
N PRO A 12 2.83 7.94 -23.84
CA PRO A 12 3.26 7.15 -22.71
C PRO A 12 2.94 7.85 -21.37
N LYS A 13 2.40 7.09 -20.42
CA LYS A 13 2.13 7.57 -19.05
C LYS A 13 3.30 7.21 -18.14
N LEU A 14 3.51 8.02 -17.10
CA LEU A 14 4.46 7.67 -16.02
C LEU A 14 4.03 6.39 -15.29
N THR A 15 2.72 6.16 -15.18
CA THR A 15 2.15 4.99 -14.54
C THR A 15 0.80 4.68 -15.16
N TYR A 16 0.54 3.39 -15.35
CA TYR A 16 -0.70 2.87 -15.87
C TYR A 16 -1.52 2.19 -14.78
N THR A 17 -2.82 2.05 -15.00
CA THR A 17 -3.73 1.36 -14.09
C THR A 17 -4.67 0.41 -14.85
N ALA A 18 -5.53 -0.31 -14.12
CA ALA A 18 -6.49 -1.23 -14.71
C ALA A 18 -7.43 -0.49 -15.68
N GLY A 19 -7.69 -1.07 -16.85
CA GLY A 19 -8.54 -0.48 -17.88
C GLY A 19 -7.86 0.54 -18.79
N ASP A 20 -6.63 0.99 -18.47
CA ASP A 20 -5.86 1.81 -19.40
C ASP A 20 -5.61 1.06 -20.72
N VAL A 21 -5.62 1.81 -21.82
CA VAL A 21 -5.37 1.28 -23.16
C VAL A 21 -3.94 1.63 -23.59
N LEU A 22 -3.14 0.61 -23.87
CA LEU A 22 -1.80 0.69 -24.43
C LEU A 22 -1.91 0.67 -25.96
N ARG A 23 -1.71 1.82 -26.59
CA ARG A 23 -1.64 1.96 -28.06
C ARG A 23 -0.22 2.27 -28.49
N GLY A 24 0.21 1.72 -29.62
CA GLY A 24 1.54 1.97 -30.13
C GLY A 24 1.84 1.24 -31.42
N GLN A 25 3.12 1.21 -31.77
CA GLN A 25 3.66 0.57 -32.96
C GLN A 25 4.86 -0.31 -32.64
N VAL A 26 4.96 -1.42 -33.36
CA VAL A 26 6.21 -2.17 -33.52
C VAL A 26 6.87 -1.66 -34.79
N ILE A 27 8.12 -1.22 -34.68
CA ILE A 27 8.90 -0.63 -35.77
C ILE A 27 10.07 -1.56 -36.07
N LEU A 28 10.17 -2.03 -37.31
CA LEU A 28 11.33 -2.73 -37.82
C LEU A 28 12.15 -1.77 -38.68
N GLN A 29 13.43 -1.61 -38.33
CA GLN A 29 14.43 -0.96 -39.16
C GLN A 29 15.20 -2.03 -39.93
N ALA A 30 14.78 -2.34 -41.16
CA ALA A 30 15.47 -3.31 -42.00
C ALA A 30 16.66 -2.63 -42.69
N ARG A 31 17.90 -3.05 -42.38
CA ARG A 31 19.12 -2.46 -42.97
C ARG A 31 19.53 -3.10 -44.29
N GLN A 32 18.91 -4.23 -44.60
CA GLN A 32 19.06 -5.01 -45.81
C GLN A 32 17.73 -5.71 -46.05
N ASP A 33 17.62 -6.41 -47.17
CA ASP A 33 16.46 -7.24 -47.46
C ASP A 33 16.27 -8.30 -46.35
N GLU A 34 15.08 -8.35 -45.76
CA GLU A 34 14.78 -9.16 -44.57
C GLU A 34 13.67 -10.16 -44.86
N ASN A 35 13.92 -11.43 -44.52
CA ASN A 35 12.93 -12.51 -44.66
C ASN A 35 12.03 -12.59 -43.44
N ILE A 36 10.95 -11.81 -43.43
CA ILE A 36 10.02 -11.74 -42.30
C ILE A 36 9.05 -12.92 -42.35
N GLY A 37 9.16 -13.84 -41.39
CA GLY A 37 8.18 -14.92 -41.21
C GLY A 37 6.93 -14.41 -40.49
N SER A 38 7.12 -13.88 -39.29
CA SER A 38 6.04 -13.28 -38.50
C SER A 38 6.55 -12.16 -37.61
N VAL A 39 5.65 -11.23 -37.29
CA VAL A 39 5.84 -10.23 -36.23
C VAL A 39 4.70 -10.40 -35.24
N ALA A 40 5.03 -10.56 -33.97
CA ALA A 40 4.07 -10.64 -32.90
C ALA A 40 4.47 -9.71 -31.76
N ILE A 41 3.46 -9.21 -31.05
CA ILE A 41 3.64 -8.48 -29.81
C ILE A 41 2.87 -9.17 -28.70
N THR A 42 3.52 -9.35 -27.57
CA THR A 42 2.94 -9.95 -26.36
C THR A 42 2.93 -8.93 -25.24
N PHE A 43 1.76 -8.65 -24.68
CA PHE A 43 1.61 -7.94 -23.43
C PHE A 43 1.43 -8.94 -22.29
N TYR A 44 2.35 -8.96 -21.32
CA TYR A 44 2.28 -9.90 -20.21
C TYR A 44 2.64 -9.24 -18.87
N GLY A 45 2.06 -9.79 -17.81
CA GLY A 45 2.42 -9.50 -16.43
C GLY A 45 2.94 -10.75 -15.74
N ARG A 46 3.99 -10.63 -14.93
CA ARG A 46 4.48 -11.75 -14.10
C ARG A 46 5.22 -11.28 -12.87
N SER A 47 5.23 -12.14 -11.85
CA SER A 47 6.06 -11.97 -10.66
C SER A 47 7.21 -12.99 -10.64
N LYS A 48 8.39 -12.51 -10.29
CA LYS A 48 9.63 -13.28 -10.23
C LYS A 48 10.26 -13.18 -8.86
N THR A 49 10.80 -14.28 -8.39
CA THR A 49 11.65 -14.32 -7.19
C THR A 49 12.96 -15.02 -7.50
N LYS A 50 14.03 -14.60 -6.81
CA LYS A 50 15.32 -15.29 -6.80
C LYS A 50 15.79 -15.38 -5.36
N LEU A 51 16.03 -16.60 -4.90
CA LEU A 51 16.47 -16.91 -3.55
C LEU A 51 17.80 -17.66 -3.63
N VAL A 52 18.83 -17.14 -2.98
CA VAL A 52 20.16 -17.73 -2.91
C VAL A 52 20.38 -18.27 -1.50
N ARG A 53 20.76 -19.54 -1.39
CA ARG A 53 21.14 -20.18 -0.12
C ARG A 53 22.59 -20.65 -0.22
N SER A 54 23.35 -20.44 0.84
CA SER A 54 24.75 -20.88 0.95
C SER A 54 24.83 -21.88 2.09
N ASN A 55 25.37 -23.07 1.81
CA ASN A 55 25.69 -24.07 2.81
C ASN A 55 27.21 -24.33 2.72
N GLY A 56 28.01 -23.47 3.35
CA GLY A 56 29.46 -23.44 3.16
C GLY A 56 29.83 -23.00 1.74
N GLU A 57 30.66 -23.80 1.06
CA GLU A 57 31.11 -23.56 -0.32
C GLU A 57 29.99 -23.71 -1.37
N ASN A 58 28.91 -24.41 -1.04
CA ASN A 58 27.82 -24.66 -1.98
C ASN A 58 26.80 -23.53 -1.99
N ARG A 59 26.55 -22.96 -3.18
CA ARG A 59 25.55 -21.91 -3.41
C ARG A 59 24.41 -22.42 -4.30
N THR A 60 23.21 -22.51 -3.75
CA THR A 60 22.00 -22.91 -4.49
C THR A 60 21.13 -21.71 -4.82
N VAL A 61 20.71 -21.60 -6.08
CA VAL A 61 19.82 -20.52 -6.56
C VAL A 61 18.46 -21.09 -6.91
N PHE A 62 17.45 -20.71 -6.12
CA PHE A 62 16.04 -21.00 -6.37
C PHE A 62 15.41 -19.82 -7.11
N ARG A 63 14.56 -20.11 -8.09
CA ARG A 63 13.82 -19.09 -8.84
C ARG A 63 12.34 -19.44 -8.82
N GLY A 64 11.50 -18.45 -8.54
CA GLY A 64 10.06 -18.58 -8.66
C GLY A 64 9.56 -17.69 -9.79
N ARG A 65 8.64 -18.19 -10.60
CA ARG A 65 7.93 -17.45 -11.65
C ARG A 65 6.44 -17.70 -11.49
N ALA A 66 5.66 -16.63 -11.45
CA ALA A 66 4.21 -16.74 -11.48
C ALA A 66 3.67 -15.80 -12.56
N GLY A 67 2.99 -16.36 -13.56
CA GLY A 67 2.30 -15.58 -14.59
C GLY A 67 1.10 -14.87 -13.97
N LEU A 68 0.89 -13.61 -14.34
CA LEU A 68 -0.31 -12.84 -13.98
C LEU A 68 -1.28 -12.79 -15.15
N PHE A 69 -0.82 -12.50 -16.37
CA PHE A 69 -1.59 -12.58 -17.61
C PHE A 69 -0.62 -12.60 -18.81
N SER A 70 -1.09 -12.99 -19.99
CA SER A 70 -0.31 -12.95 -21.23
C SER A 70 -1.22 -12.89 -22.47
N PHE A 71 -1.24 -11.75 -23.16
CA PHE A 71 -1.99 -11.55 -24.39
C PHE A 71 -1.02 -11.39 -25.56
N THR A 72 -1.20 -12.16 -26.64
CA THR A 72 -0.36 -12.07 -27.83
C THR A 72 -1.20 -11.67 -29.04
N LYS A 73 -0.72 -10.70 -29.82
CA LYS A 73 -1.26 -10.31 -31.11
C LYS A 73 -0.22 -10.56 -32.20
N THR A 74 -0.58 -11.33 -33.20
CA THR A 74 0.20 -11.43 -34.44
C THR A 74 -0.09 -10.20 -35.28
N LEU A 75 0.94 -9.37 -35.50
CA LEU A 75 0.84 -8.12 -36.25
C LEU A 75 1.09 -8.32 -37.74
N TYR A 76 1.90 -9.33 -38.07
CA TYR A 76 2.21 -9.72 -39.43
C TYR A 76 2.41 -11.22 -39.52
N SER A 77 1.79 -11.84 -40.52
CA SER A 77 1.98 -13.25 -40.88
C SER A 77 2.18 -13.32 -42.38
N GLY A 78 3.41 -13.14 -42.82
CA GLY A 78 3.72 -12.90 -44.22
C GLY A 78 3.84 -14.14 -45.09
N GLY A 79 4.18 -15.31 -44.54
CA GLY A 79 4.72 -16.37 -45.40
C GLY A 79 6.03 -15.89 -46.07
N HIS A 80 6.52 -16.58 -47.11
CA HIS A 80 7.90 -16.55 -47.63
C HIS A 80 8.38 -15.25 -48.32
N TYR A 81 7.86 -14.07 -47.97
CA TYR A 81 8.26 -12.82 -48.61
C TYR A 81 9.50 -12.19 -47.96
N THR A 82 10.41 -11.75 -48.82
CA THR A 82 11.52 -10.87 -48.47
C THR A 82 11.04 -9.42 -48.58
N VAL A 83 11.13 -8.67 -47.49
CA VAL A 83 10.90 -7.23 -47.52
C VAL A 83 12.20 -6.51 -47.86
N ARG A 84 12.10 -5.32 -48.46
CA ARG A 84 13.28 -4.53 -48.82
C ARG A 84 13.90 -3.86 -47.58
N ALA A 85 15.11 -3.37 -47.71
CA ALA A 85 15.72 -2.48 -46.72
C ALA A 85 14.89 -1.18 -46.58
N ASP A 86 14.03 -1.13 -45.56
CA ASP A 86 13.16 0.01 -45.26
C ASP A 86 12.67 -0.04 -43.80
N GLU A 87 11.87 0.95 -43.42
CA GLU A 87 11.14 1.01 -42.16
C GLU A 87 9.74 0.39 -42.30
N TYR A 88 9.42 -0.56 -41.44
CA TYR A 88 8.10 -1.20 -41.39
C TYR A 88 7.46 -0.97 -40.03
N LYS A 89 6.16 -0.63 -40.02
CA LYS A 89 5.42 -0.30 -38.80
C LYS A 89 4.14 -1.12 -38.71
N TRP A 90 3.86 -1.65 -37.52
CA TRP A 90 2.61 -2.34 -37.24
C TRP A 90 1.99 -1.82 -35.95
N ASP A 91 0.75 -1.36 -36.04
CA ASP A 91 -0.01 -0.87 -34.90
C ASP A 91 -0.44 -1.99 -33.97
N PHE A 92 -0.51 -1.69 -32.68
CA PHE A 92 -1.10 -2.57 -31.68
C PHE A 92 -1.93 -1.79 -30.67
N GLU A 93 -2.85 -2.52 -30.04
CA GLU A 93 -3.65 -2.03 -28.93
C GLU A 93 -3.85 -3.15 -27.90
N PHE A 94 -3.66 -2.85 -26.62
CA PHE A 94 -4.01 -3.74 -25.51
C PHE A 94 -4.74 -2.96 -24.42
N THR A 95 -5.69 -3.60 -23.73
CA THR A 95 -6.29 -3.06 -22.51
C THR A 95 -5.67 -3.77 -21.31
N ILE A 96 -5.25 -3.00 -20.31
CA ILE A 96 -4.69 -3.57 -19.07
C ILE A 96 -5.81 -4.25 -18.28
N PRO A 97 -5.69 -5.55 -17.95
CA PRO A 97 -6.75 -6.24 -17.24
C PRO A 97 -6.82 -5.77 -15.79
N SER A 98 -8.00 -5.90 -15.17
CA SER A 98 -8.20 -5.53 -13.76
C SER A 98 -7.68 -6.59 -12.78
N SER A 99 -7.55 -7.83 -13.23
CA SER A 99 -7.14 -8.98 -12.43
C SER A 99 -6.19 -9.90 -13.20
N ASN A 100 -5.60 -10.86 -12.49
CA ASN A 100 -4.85 -11.94 -13.10
C ASN A 100 -5.76 -12.88 -13.92
N ASP A 101 -5.16 -13.48 -14.95
CA ASP A 101 -5.69 -14.59 -15.71
C ASP A 101 -5.27 -15.90 -15.04
N MET A 102 -6.25 -16.65 -14.52
CA MET A 102 -6.01 -17.92 -13.82
C MET A 102 -5.49 -19.03 -14.75
N SER A 103 -5.64 -18.88 -16.07
CA SER A 103 -5.07 -19.81 -17.05
C SER A 103 -3.57 -19.59 -17.26
N CYS A 104 -3.04 -18.43 -16.86
CA CYS A 104 -1.61 -18.15 -17.00
C CYS A 104 -0.79 -19.02 -16.03
N HIS A 105 -0.04 -19.95 -16.62
CA HIS A 105 0.76 -20.89 -15.86
C HIS A 105 2.07 -20.26 -15.39
N GLY A 106 2.50 -20.68 -14.20
CA GLY A 106 3.82 -20.46 -13.66
C GLY A 106 4.24 -21.67 -12.85
N ASP A 107 5.17 -21.48 -11.93
CA ASP A 107 5.50 -22.51 -10.97
C ASP A 107 4.29 -22.83 -10.09
N LYS A 108 4.09 -24.11 -9.77
CA LYS A 108 3.05 -24.53 -8.85
C LYS A 108 3.53 -24.29 -7.43
N PHE A 109 2.82 -23.44 -6.68
CA PHE A 109 3.11 -23.15 -5.29
C PHE A 109 2.07 -23.79 -4.38
N LYS A 110 2.47 -24.27 -3.20
CA LYS A 110 1.54 -24.81 -2.21
C LYS A 110 0.69 -23.67 -1.61
N SER A 111 -0.57 -23.93 -1.29
CA SER A 111 -1.43 -22.94 -0.62
C SER A 111 -1.07 -22.84 0.87
N ARG A 112 0.00 -22.09 1.21
CA ARG A 112 0.47 -21.83 2.59
C ARG A 112 1.15 -20.47 2.69
N GLY A 113 1.24 -19.91 3.89
CA GLY A 113 2.21 -18.85 4.22
C GLY A 113 1.83 -17.41 3.83
N GLY A 114 0.53 -17.08 3.75
CA GLY A 114 0.06 -15.72 3.47
C GLY A 114 0.18 -15.28 2.00
N PHE A 115 0.68 -16.15 1.13
CA PHE A 115 0.69 -15.97 -0.33
C PHE A 115 -0.69 -16.31 -0.93
N ARG A 116 -0.97 -15.76 -2.12
CA ARG A 116 -2.17 -16.13 -2.87
C ARG A 116 -2.02 -17.55 -3.46
N PRO A 117 -3.06 -18.39 -3.47
CA PRO A 117 -3.10 -19.61 -4.27
C PRO A 117 -3.05 -19.28 -5.76
N SER A 118 -2.51 -20.19 -6.58
CA SER A 118 -2.50 -20.04 -8.04
C SER A 118 -3.89 -20.12 -8.68
N THR A 119 -4.87 -20.62 -7.94
CA THR A 119 -6.27 -20.78 -8.37
C THR A 119 -7.16 -19.61 -7.95
N GLU A 120 -6.59 -18.57 -7.32
CA GLU A 120 -7.34 -17.42 -6.85
C GLU A 120 -7.23 -16.27 -7.86
N GLN A 121 -8.38 -15.70 -8.23
CA GLN A 121 -8.42 -14.45 -8.96
C GLN A 121 -8.19 -13.28 -8.00
N HIS A 122 -7.29 -12.36 -8.34
CA HIS A 122 -6.92 -11.21 -7.54
C HIS A 122 -6.56 -10.02 -8.43
N PRO A 123 -6.66 -8.77 -7.92
CA PRO A 123 -6.23 -7.60 -8.66
C PRO A 123 -4.73 -7.68 -8.98
N LEU A 124 -4.33 -7.02 -10.07
CA LEU A 124 -2.92 -6.95 -10.43
C LEU A 124 -2.10 -6.22 -9.35
N PRO A 125 -0.97 -6.79 -8.88
CA PRO A 125 -0.07 -6.11 -7.95
C PRO A 125 0.61 -4.88 -8.59
N PRO A 126 1.08 -3.88 -7.81
CA PRO A 126 1.89 -2.80 -8.35
C PRO A 126 3.19 -3.34 -8.98
N SER A 127 3.72 -2.63 -9.98
CA SER A 127 5.11 -2.84 -10.42
C SER A 127 6.03 -2.73 -9.21
N PHE A 128 6.86 -3.75 -9.02
CA PHE A 128 7.61 -3.91 -7.79
C PHE A 128 9.00 -4.42 -8.08
N HIS A 129 9.97 -3.88 -7.35
CA HIS A 129 11.35 -4.31 -7.47
C HIS A 129 12.09 -4.11 -6.15
N ARG A 130 12.56 -5.22 -5.56
CA ARG A 130 13.36 -5.18 -4.33
C ARG A 130 14.46 -6.23 -4.34
N TYR A 131 15.59 -5.83 -3.79
CA TYR A 131 16.78 -6.64 -3.58
C TYR A 131 17.19 -6.55 -2.12
N GLY A 132 17.45 -7.68 -1.48
CA GLY A 132 18.16 -7.68 -0.19
C GLY A 132 19.63 -7.26 -0.37
N TYR A 133 20.27 -6.89 0.74
CA TYR A 133 21.64 -6.34 0.80
C TYR A 133 22.68 -7.15 -0.01
N ASP A 134 22.59 -8.48 0.01
CA ASP A 134 23.51 -9.37 -0.74
C ASP A 134 22.93 -9.89 -2.07
N ALA A 135 21.84 -9.31 -2.56
CA ALA A 135 21.07 -9.84 -3.68
C ALA A 135 20.61 -11.31 -3.48
N ARG A 136 20.64 -11.83 -2.24
CA ARG A 136 20.24 -13.19 -1.88
C ARG A 136 18.74 -13.41 -1.98
N ASN A 137 17.95 -12.39 -1.66
CA ASN A 137 16.51 -12.40 -1.82
C ASN A 137 16.14 -11.29 -2.78
N GLN A 138 15.48 -11.64 -3.89
CA GLN A 138 15.04 -10.69 -4.89
C GLN A 138 13.58 -10.98 -5.22
N GLY A 139 12.79 -9.92 -5.40
CA GLY A 139 11.44 -10.01 -5.90
C GLY A 139 11.16 -8.91 -6.90
N MET A 140 10.46 -9.28 -7.97
CA MET A 140 10.07 -8.37 -9.04
C MET A 140 8.63 -8.68 -9.47
N VAL A 141 7.84 -7.65 -9.71
CA VAL A 141 6.58 -7.71 -10.45
C VAL A 141 6.78 -6.80 -11.65
N GLU A 142 6.69 -7.38 -12.85
CA GLU A 142 6.92 -6.67 -14.10
C GLU A 142 5.75 -6.87 -15.07
N TYR A 143 5.44 -5.80 -15.79
CA TYR A 143 4.51 -5.78 -16.90
C TYR A 143 5.27 -5.32 -18.13
N LYS A 144 5.20 -6.08 -19.22
CA LYS A 144 6.04 -5.84 -20.39
C LYS A 144 5.26 -6.02 -21.68
N LEU A 145 5.52 -5.13 -22.63
CA LEU A 145 5.31 -5.40 -24.05
C LEU A 145 6.57 -6.03 -24.59
N ALA A 146 6.47 -7.15 -25.30
CA ALA A 146 7.57 -7.80 -25.97
C ALA A 146 7.22 -8.04 -27.43
N ALA A 147 8.00 -7.44 -28.34
CA ALA A 147 7.88 -7.63 -29.77
C ALA A 147 8.91 -8.66 -30.21
N VAL A 148 8.47 -9.64 -31.00
CA VAL A 148 9.31 -10.67 -31.57
C VAL A 148 9.05 -10.72 -33.07
N MET A 149 10.11 -10.57 -33.86
CA MET A 149 10.10 -10.92 -35.26
C MET A 149 10.87 -12.23 -35.45
N VAL A 150 10.22 -13.20 -36.06
CA VAL A 150 10.82 -14.48 -36.44
C VAL A 150 11.11 -14.46 -37.94
N ARG A 151 12.36 -14.75 -38.31
CA ARG A 151 12.71 -14.96 -39.71
C ARG A 151 12.22 -16.33 -40.19
N HIS A 152 12.01 -16.48 -41.50
CA HIS A 152 11.57 -17.76 -42.10
C HIS A 152 12.40 -18.97 -41.67
N THR A 153 13.71 -18.80 -41.68
CA THR A 153 14.63 -19.73 -41.05
C THR A 153 14.53 -19.53 -39.54
N LYS A 154 13.76 -20.38 -38.85
CA LYS A 154 13.41 -20.33 -37.39
C LYS A 154 14.60 -20.21 -36.41
N VAL A 155 15.82 -20.08 -36.90
CA VAL A 155 17.08 -19.98 -36.17
C VAL A 155 17.38 -18.55 -35.72
N SER A 156 16.86 -17.51 -36.39
CA SER A 156 17.14 -16.12 -36.01
C SER A 156 15.86 -15.31 -35.75
N LYS A 157 15.91 -14.53 -34.67
CA LYS A 157 14.81 -13.66 -34.22
C LYS A 157 15.35 -12.31 -33.79
N LEU A 158 14.56 -11.27 -33.99
CA LEU A 158 14.77 -9.95 -33.41
C LEU A 158 13.75 -9.78 -32.27
N GLU A 159 14.21 -9.28 -31.13
CA GLU A 159 13.36 -9.10 -29.95
C GLU A 159 13.57 -7.71 -29.36
N SER A 160 12.48 -7.12 -28.89
CA SER A 160 12.50 -5.89 -28.11
C SER A 160 11.47 -5.99 -26.99
N ALA A 161 11.75 -5.34 -25.86
CA ALA A 161 10.84 -5.33 -24.73
C ALA A 161 10.77 -3.94 -24.11
N LEU A 162 9.56 -3.54 -23.70
CA LEU A 162 9.28 -2.26 -23.07
C LEU A 162 8.55 -2.51 -21.74
N ASP A 163 9.10 -1.94 -20.66
CA ASP A 163 8.50 -1.99 -19.32
C ASP A 163 7.28 -1.05 -19.23
N ILE A 164 6.22 -1.55 -18.60
CA ILE A 164 4.97 -0.82 -18.36
C ILE A 164 4.83 -0.62 -16.84
N PRO A 165 5.10 0.58 -16.30
CA PRO A 165 4.91 0.86 -14.89
C PRO A 165 3.42 0.79 -14.54
N TYR A 166 3.04 -0.06 -13.59
CA TYR A 166 1.66 -0.28 -13.21
C TYR A 166 1.45 0.00 -11.73
N LEU A 167 0.34 0.65 -11.41
CA LEU A 167 -0.13 0.87 -10.05
C LEU A 167 -1.62 0.54 -10.01
N PRO A 168 -2.08 -0.40 -9.15
CA PRO A 168 -3.48 -0.74 -9.08
C PRO A 168 -4.29 0.47 -8.62
N PRO A 169 -5.51 0.64 -9.16
CA PRO A 169 -6.38 1.74 -8.78
C PRO A 169 -6.72 1.61 -7.29
N ASP A 170 -6.89 2.74 -6.60
CA ASP A 170 -7.36 2.70 -5.21
C ASP A 170 -8.79 2.15 -5.19
N PRO A 171 -9.06 1.01 -4.54
CA PRO A 171 -10.41 0.45 -4.49
C PRO A 171 -11.37 1.29 -3.65
N VAL A 172 -10.91 2.31 -2.90
CA VAL A 172 -11.77 3.05 -1.94
C VAL A 172 -11.79 4.56 -2.22
N PRO A 173 -12.96 5.15 -2.48
CA PRO A 173 -13.14 6.60 -2.40
C PRO A 173 -12.91 7.04 -0.93
N LYS A 174 -11.71 7.58 -0.64
CA LYS A 174 -11.22 8.01 0.68
C LYS A 174 -11.17 6.88 1.72
N PRO A 175 -10.02 6.22 1.87
CA PRO A 175 -9.83 5.24 2.94
C PRO A 175 -10.18 5.84 4.30
N ASP A 176 -11.23 5.29 4.93
CA ASP A 176 -11.40 5.39 6.39
C ASP A 176 -10.04 5.05 7.00
N LEU A 177 -9.57 5.86 7.94
CA LEU A 177 -8.29 5.65 8.62
C LEU A 177 -8.26 4.29 9.35
N GLY A 178 -9.43 3.67 9.53
CA GLY A 178 -9.57 2.41 10.24
C GLY A 178 -9.01 2.59 11.63
N LEU A 179 -9.40 3.67 12.32
CA LEU A 179 -8.88 3.97 13.64
C LEU A 179 -9.26 2.84 14.59
N ILE A 180 -8.27 2.32 15.29
CA ILE A 180 -8.44 1.30 16.33
C ILE A 180 -7.86 1.82 17.63
N SER A 181 -8.45 1.41 18.75
CA SER A 181 -7.88 1.64 20.07
C SER A 181 -7.19 0.41 20.65
N SER A 182 -6.07 0.62 21.32
CA SER A 182 -5.39 -0.36 22.18
C SER A 182 -5.35 0.19 23.61
N GLU A 183 -5.68 -0.64 24.58
CA GLU A 183 -5.67 -0.26 25.99
C GLU A 183 -4.73 -1.14 26.81
N GLN A 184 -3.96 -0.54 27.69
CA GLN A 184 -3.08 -1.25 28.63
C GLN A 184 -3.24 -0.70 30.05
N HIS A 185 -3.15 -1.61 31.01
CA HIS A 185 -3.33 -1.36 32.43
C HIS A 185 -1.97 -1.28 33.15
N TYR A 186 -1.82 -0.30 34.03
CA TYR A 186 -0.60 -0.08 34.80
C TYR A 186 -0.93 0.24 36.26
N GLN A 187 0.00 -0.12 37.14
CA GLN A 187 -0.10 0.18 38.56
C GLN A 187 1.22 0.77 39.08
N ALA A 188 1.16 1.96 39.67
CA ALA A 188 2.23 2.57 40.43
C ALA A 188 2.01 2.32 41.92
N ARG A 189 2.99 1.71 42.60
CA ARG A 189 3.01 1.57 44.07
C ARG A 189 4.23 2.30 44.60
N THR A 190 4.03 3.45 45.25
CA THR A 190 5.12 4.26 45.78
C THR A 190 4.61 5.34 46.73
N LEU A 191 5.36 5.58 47.80
CA LEU A 191 5.14 6.69 48.72
C LEU A 191 5.20 8.07 48.03
N LYS A 192 5.82 8.18 46.85
CA LYS A 192 5.83 9.43 46.05
C LYS A 192 4.45 9.85 45.54
N LEU A 193 3.44 9.01 45.69
CA LEU A 193 2.05 9.36 45.39
C LEU A 193 1.43 10.27 46.47
N LEU A 194 2.03 10.34 47.66
CA LEU A 194 1.57 11.24 48.72
C LEU A 194 2.19 12.63 48.54
N PRO A 195 1.42 13.71 48.78
CA PRO A 195 1.91 15.08 48.63
C PRO A 195 3.14 15.37 49.49
N ASP A 196 3.20 14.83 50.70
CA ASP A 196 4.28 15.09 51.68
C ASP A 196 5.59 14.32 51.40
N LYS A 197 5.61 13.43 50.40
CA LYS A 197 6.68 12.43 50.20
C LYS A 197 7.31 12.48 48.81
N GLN A 198 7.34 13.65 48.17
CA GLN A 198 7.99 13.83 46.85
C GLN A 198 9.48 13.45 46.83
N LYS A 199 10.21 13.68 47.94
CA LYS A 199 11.60 13.24 48.15
C LYS A 199 11.65 12.13 49.20
N LEU A 200 11.80 10.88 48.74
CA LEU A 200 11.93 9.72 49.63
C LEU A 200 13.35 9.59 50.20
N THR A 201 13.43 9.36 51.50
CA THR A 201 14.64 8.93 52.20
C THR A 201 15.05 7.52 51.78
N PHE A 202 16.31 7.12 52.05
CA PHE A 202 16.78 5.75 51.75
C PHE A 202 15.95 4.67 52.46
N ARG A 203 15.54 4.92 53.71
CA ARG A 203 14.71 3.99 54.50
C ARG A 203 13.32 3.79 53.88
N GLU A 204 12.70 4.86 53.40
CA GLU A 204 11.38 4.81 52.73
C GLU A 204 11.43 4.17 51.35
N LYS A 205 12.52 4.39 50.60
CA LYS A 205 12.77 3.64 49.35
C LYS A 205 12.81 2.15 49.63
N LEU A 206 13.52 1.72 50.68
CA LEU A 206 13.64 0.32 51.08
C LEU A 206 12.28 -0.25 51.52
N HIS A 207 11.50 0.49 52.32
CA HIS A 207 10.15 0.10 52.74
C HIS A 207 9.19 -0.10 51.56
N THR A 208 9.34 0.71 50.51
CA THR A 208 8.56 0.56 49.26
C THR A 208 8.87 -0.75 48.52
N PHE A 209 10.07 -1.33 48.70
CA PHE A 209 10.45 -2.60 48.07
C PHE A 209 10.01 -3.83 48.86
N PHE A 210 9.83 -3.73 50.18
CA PHE A 210 9.52 -4.86 51.07
C PHE A 210 8.01 -5.10 51.29
N GLY A 211 7.13 -4.45 50.51
CA GLY A 211 5.72 -4.82 50.43
C GLY A 211 4.84 -4.38 51.61
N GLY A 212 5.24 -3.32 52.34
CA GLY A 212 4.32 -2.67 53.29
C GLY A 212 3.09 -2.07 52.60
N ASP A 213 2.10 -1.65 53.39
CA ASP A 213 0.94 -0.91 52.90
C ASP A 213 1.42 0.43 52.34
N VAL A 214 1.44 0.54 51.01
CA VAL A 214 1.99 1.67 50.27
C VAL A 214 0.91 2.17 49.32
N PRO A 215 0.70 3.49 49.25
CA PRO A 215 -0.29 4.08 48.36
C PRO A 215 -0.04 3.64 46.92
N HIS A 216 -1.14 3.46 46.21
CA HIS A 216 -1.13 2.96 44.85
C HIS A 216 -2.03 3.78 43.94
N ALA A 217 -1.62 3.88 42.68
CA ALA A 217 -2.39 4.48 41.61
C ALA A 217 -2.43 3.49 40.44
N THR A 218 -3.63 3.13 40.05
CA THR A 218 -3.91 2.21 38.96
C THR A 218 -4.51 3.00 37.81
N PHE A 219 -3.99 2.86 36.60
CA PHE A 219 -4.48 3.64 35.46
C PHE A 219 -4.44 2.86 34.17
N ARG A 220 -5.35 3.21 33.26
CA ARG A 220 -5.48 2.61 31.93
C ARG A 220 -5.17 3.64 30.87
N ILE A 221 -4.18 3.33 30.03
CA ILE A 221 -3.80 4.17 28.90
C ILE A 221 -4.45 3.61 27.64
N ARG A 222 -5.06 4.50 26.85
CA ARG A 222 -5.62 4.19 25.53
C ARG A 222 -4.78 4.87 24.45
N LEU A 223 -4.30 4.07 23.50
CA LEU A 223 -3.66 4.52 22.26
C LEU A 223 -4.64 4.33 21.10
N ILE A 224 -4.89 5.40 20.36
CA ILE A 224 -5.67 5.39 19.12
C ILE A 224 -4.71 5.59 17.95
N TYR A 225 -4.86 4.78 16.90
CA TYR A 225 -3.91 4.74 15.78
C TYR A 225 -4.60 4.26 14.48
N PRO A 226 -4.04 4.57 13.31
CA PRO A 226 -4.60 4.16 12.03
C PRO A 226 -4.17 2.73 11.67
N THR A 227 -5.06 1.99 11.01
CA THR A 227 -4.75 0.70 10.40
C THR A 227 -4.74 0.73 8.87
N VAL A 228 -5.11 1.87 8.28
CA VAL A 228 -5.13 2.08 6.83
C VAL A 228 -4.47 3.41 6.48
N THR A 229 -3.60 3.42 5.47
CA THR A 229 -2.93 4.64 4.97
C THR A 229 -2.53 4.55 3.50
N TRP A 230 -1.93 5.62 2.97
CA TRP A 230 -1.21 5.67 1.69
C TRP A 230 -0.03 6.65 1.81
N THR A 231 0.89 6.60 0.84
CA THR A 231 2.09 7.47 0.82
C THR A 231 1.74 8.95 0.99
N GLY A 232 2.43 9.62 1.91
CA GLY A 232 2.29 11.06 2.19
C GLY A 232 1.12 11.44 3.12
N ARG A 233 0.19 10.51 3.40
CA ARG A 233 -0.93 10.76 4.31
C ARG A 233 -0.44 11.01 5.73
N ALA A 234 -1.11 11.91 6.45
CA ALA A 234 -0.92 12.08 7.89
C ALA A 234 -1.42 10.83 8.65
N LEU A 235 -0.67 10.44 9.68
CA LEU A 235 -0.99 9.31 10.57
C LEU A 235 -1.35 9.87 11.95
N PRO A 236 -2.64 9.93 12.30
CA PRO A 236 -3.06 10.46 13.58
C PRO A 236 -2.82 9.42 14.68
N PHE A 237 -2.03 9.78 15.69
CA PHE A 237 -1.83 8.94 16.88
C PHE A 237 -2.26 9.74 18.09
N GLN A 238 -3.16 9.17 18.88
CA GLN A 238 -3.76 9.86 20.01
C GLN A 238 -3.63 9.04 21.28
N LEU A 239 -3.34 9.70 22.39
CA LEU A 239 -3.06 9.06 23.67
C LEU A 239 -3.86 9.73 24.79
N ALA A 240 -4.51 8.94 25.64
CA ALA A 240 -5.16 9.44 26.85
C ALA A 240 -5.14 8.41 27.98
N ILE A 241 -5.26 8.90 29.20
CA ILE A 241 -5.64 8.08 30.35
C ILE A 241 -7.16 8.03 30.38
N VAL A 242 -7.73 6.83 30.35
CA VAL A 242 -9.19 6.62 30.23
C VAL A 242 -9.83 6.05 31.49
N ALA A 243 -9.01 5.66 32.47
CA ALA A 243 -9.43 5.26 33.80
C ALA A 243 -8.27 5.48 34.76
N MET A 244 -8.56 5.94 35.97
CA MET A 244 -7.61 6.10 37.05
C MET A 244 -8.30 5.84 38.38
N ASP A 245 -7.65 5.05 39.22
CA ASP A 245 -8.09 4.68 40.55
C ASP A 245 -6.90 4.80 41.51
N THR A 246 -7.16 5.21 42.74
CA THR A 246 -6.11 5.55 43.72
C THR A 246 -6.50 5.08 45.11
N SER A 247 -5.50 4.75 45.94
CA SER A 247 -5.74 4.54 47.38
C SER A 247 -6.37 5.77 48.03
N GLN A 248 -7.15 5.56 49.09
CA GLN A 248 -7.93 6.63 49.76
C GLN A 248 -7.06 7.80 50.26
N ASP A 249 -5.78 7.55 50.54
CA ASP A 249 -4.84 8.56 51.05
C ASP A 249 -4.29 9.50 49.96
N ILE A 250 -4.69 9.32 48.70
CA ILE A 250 -4.27 10.16 47.58
C ILE A 250 -5.40 11.16 47.27
N PRO A 251 -5.23 12.45 47.58
CA PRO A 251 -6.31 13.44 47.43
C PRO A 251 -6.56 13.84 45.96
N GLU A 252 -5.55 13.72 45.08
CA GLU A 252 -5.64 14.11 43.68
C GLU A 252 -4.97 13.07 42.77
N TYR A 253 -5.51 12.87 41.58
CA TYR A 253 -4.96 11.95 40.59
C TYR A 253 -3.52 12.31 40.20
N PRO A 254 -2.57 11.35 40.26
CA PRO A 254 -1.19 11.62 39.91
C PRO A 254 -1.02 11.92 38.42
N VAL A 255 -0.19 12.92 38.12
CA VAL A 255 0.17 13.25 36.74
C VAL A 255 1.03 12.13 36.14
N VAL A 256 0.62 11.65 34.96
CA VAL A 256 1.42 10.71 34.16
C VAL A 256 2.11 11.50 33.04
N LEU A 257 3.45 11.48 33.05
CA LEU A 257 4.28 12.22 32.09
C LEU A 257 4.75 11.29 30.97
N LEU A 258 4.52 11.65 29.71
CA LEU A 258 5.15 11.01 28.57
C LEU A 258 6.63 11.43 28.52
N THR A 259 7.52 10.45 28.64
CA THR A 259 8.98 10.65 28.76
C THR A 259 9.78 10.13 27.59
N GLY A 260 9.14 9.37 26.69
CA GLY A 260 9.75 8.91 25.46
C GLY A 260 8.73 8.31 24.51
N MET A 261 9.01 8.38 23.22
CA MET A 261 8.16 7.85 22.17
C MET A 261 8.99 7.41 20.98
N THR A 262 8.68 6.24 20.44
CA THR A 262 9.22 5.74 19.18
C THR A 262 8.07 5.27 18.30
N VAL A 263 7.93 5.86 17.12
CA VAL A 263 6.93 5.45 16.11
C VAL A 263 7.64 4.98 14.87
N LYS A 264 7.35 3.74 14.44
CA LYS A 264 8.00 3.07 13.32
C LYS A 264 6.97 2.38 12.43
N ILE A 265 7.26 2.31 11.14
CA ILE A 265 6.57 1.40 10.21
C ILE A 265 7.58 0.37 9.73
N ARG A 266 7.27 -0.90 9.93
CA ARG A 266 8.07 -2.04 9.49
C ARG A 266 7.42 -2.67 8.27
N THR A 267 8.11 -2.66 7.15
CA THR A 267 7.70 -3.38 5.95
C THR A 267 8.32 -4.76 5.98
N ARG A 268 7.50 -5.80 5.89
CA ARG A 268 7.94 -7.19 5.76
C ARG A 268 7.62 -7.65 4.35
N ILE A 269 8.66 -8.09 3.65
CA ILE A 269 8.55 -8.61 2.29
C ILE A 269 8.88 -10.08 2.34
N LEU A 270 7.91 -10.92 1.99
CA LEU A 270 8.09 -12.36 1.91
C LEU A 270 8.24 -12.77 0.45
N PHE A 271 9.18 -13.66 0.20
CA PHE A 271 9.44 -14.24 -1.10
C PHE A 271 9.33 -15.75 -0.97
N ARG A 272 8.87 -16.41 -2.02
CA ARG A 272 9.05 -17.85 -2.14
C ARG A 272 9.46 -18.25 -3.55
N ALA A 273 10.18 -19.34 -3.65
CA ALA A 273 10.58 -19.96 -4.90
C ALA A 273 10.44 -21.47 -4.74
N SER A 274 9.94 -22.15 -5.76
CA SER A 274 9.92 -23.61 -5.80
C SER A 274 10.99 -24.13 -6.75
N SER A 275 11.53 -25.27 -6.37
CA SER A 275 12.25 -26.18 -7.26
C SER A 275 11.47 -27.49 -7.30
N TRP A 276 11.79 -28.36 -8.25
CA TRP A 276 11.10 -29.64 -8.49
C TRP A 276 10.85 -30.53 -7.25
N ARG A 277 11.59 -30.34 -6.13
CA ARG A 277 11.37 -31.04 -4.86
C ARG A 277 11.28 -30.17 -3.60
N ILE A 278 11.73 -28.91 -3.65
CA ILE A 278 11.90 -28.07 -2.45
C ILE A 278 11.30 -26.68 -2.71
N GLU A 279 10.40 -26.25 -1.82
CA GLU A 279 9.97 -24.86 -1.71
C GLU A 279 10.87 -24.15 -0.69
N THR A 280 11.39 -22.98 -1.06
CA THR A 280 12.20 -22.16 -0.17
C THR A 280 11.59 -20.78 -0.03
N ASN A 281 11.66 -20.24 1.19
CA ASN A 281 11.12 -18.93 1.54
C ASN A 281 12.26 -18.00 1.88
N GLY A 282 12.15 -16.74 1.46
CA GLY A 282 13.02 -15.64 1.85
C GLY A 282 12.21 -14.51 2.46
N GLN A 283 12.92 -13.64 3.18
CA GLN A 283 12.32 -12.47 3.77
C GLN A 283 13.28 -11.28 3.65
N LEU A 284 12.71 -10.10 3.51
CA LEU A 284 13.37 -8.82 3.71
C LEU A 284 12.53 -8.00 4.69
N ASN A 285 13.21 -7.25 5.55
CA ASN A 285 12.58 -6.30 6.45
C ASN A 285 13.14 -4.91 6.14
N GLU A 286 12.26 -3.94 6.00
CA GLU A 286 12.60 -2.52 5.93
C GLU A 286 11.94 -1.84 7.13
N GLU A 287 12.62 -0.86 7.73
CA GLU A 287 12.10 -0.12 8.88
C GLU A 287 12.18 1.37 8.60
N HIS A 288 11.05 2.06 8.70
CA HIS A 288 10.95 3.51 8.60
C HIS A 288 10.66 4.08 9.99
N THR A 289 11.62 4.79 10.55
CA THR A 289 11.42 5.52 11.81
C THR A 289 10.73 6.85 11.52
N LEU A 290 9.50 7.01 11.99
CA LEU A 290 8.76 8.27 11.86
C LEU A 290 9.17 9.26 12.95
N GLN A 291 9.44 8.75 14.16
CA GLN A 291 9.87 9.56 15.28
C GLN A 291 10.59 8.70 16.31
N ASN A 292 11.61 9.27 16.96
CA ASN A 292 12.26 8.69 18.11
C ASN A 292 12.67 9.81 19.08
N VAL A 293 11.95 9.94 20.19
CA VAL A 293 12.19 10.93 21.24
C VAL A 293 12.43 10.22 22.57
N SER A 294 13.46 10.66 23.29
CA SER A 294 13.89 10.11 24.58
C SER A 294 13.95 11.17 25.69
N HIS A 295 13.23 12.28 25.54
CA HIS A 295 13.11 13.33 26.56
C HIS A 295 11.63 13.55 26.94
N MET A 296 11.39 14.29 28.04
CA MET A 296 10.04 14.61 28.50
C MET A 296 9.25 15.36 27.44
N LEU A 297 8.12 14.78 27.04
CA LEU A 297 7.21 15.29 26.02
C LEU A 297 6.04 16.07 26.63
N GLY A 298 5.60 15.72 27.84
CA GLY A 298 4.54 16.44 28.56
C GLY A 298 3.56 15.51 29.29
N PRO A 299 2.54 16.07 29.96
CA PRO A 299 1.51 15.30 30.63
C PRO A 299 0.58 14.59 29.63
N ILE A 300 0.13 13.39 29.99
CA ILE A 300 -0.93 12.68 29.27
C ILE A 300 -2.28 13.13 29.85
N PRO A 301 -3.23 13.63 29.03
CA PRO A 301 -4.52 14.09 29.50
C PRO A 301 -5.35 12.92 30.05
N TYR A 302 -6.13 13.21 31.08
CA TYR A 302 -7.17 12.32 31.58
C TYR A 302 -8.48 12.60 30.85
N ALA A 303 -8.89 11.65 30.02
CA ALA A 303 -10.16 11.70 29.32
C ALA A 303 -11.17 10.90 30.15
N LYS A 304 -12.10 11.59 30.81
CA LYS A 304 -13.28 10.94 31.40
C LYS A 304 -14.19 10.53 30.24
N ILE A 305 -14.24 9.24 29.95
CA ILE A 305 -15.00 8.72 28.81
C ILE A 305 -16.39 8.32 29.30
N ASP A 306 -17.39 9.10 28.93
CA ASP A 306 -18.78 8.72 29.11
C ASP A 306 -19.15 7.60 28.13
N LYS A 307 -20.07 6.72 28.55
CA LYS A 307 -20.40 5.49 27.79
C LYS A 307 -21.04 5.76 26.41
N THR A 308 -21.36 7.01 26.08
CA THR A 308 -22.17 7.39 24.92
C THR A 308 -21.45 8.32 23.93
N GLU A 309 -20.16 8.62 24.11
CA GLU A 309 -19.47 9.61 23.28
C GLU A 309 -18.96 9.06 21.92
N PRO A 310 -18.98 9.87 20.85
CA PRO A 310 -18.28 9.57 19.60
C PRO A 310 -16.77 9.42 19.85
N GLY A 311 -16.13 8.50 19.13
CA GLY A 311 -14.74 8.13 19.41
C GLY A 311 -14.58 6.90 20.32
N GLN A 312 -15.68 6.30 20.79
CA GLN A 312 -15.62 5.03 21.50
C GLN A 312 -15.26 3.86 20.58
N PRO A 313 -14.44 2.92 21.06
CA PRO A 313 -14.26 1.66 20.37
C PRO A 313 -15.57 0.87 20.39
N THR A 314 -16.01 0.46 19.21
CA THR A 314 -16.99 -0.62 19.04
C THR A 314 -16.46 -1.92 19.68
N GLY A 315 -17.28 -2.97 19.79
CA GLY A 315 -16.85 -4.27 20.33
C GLY A 315 -15.62 -4.89 19.64
N THR A 316 -15.28 -4.43 18.43
CA THR A 316 -14.09 -4.85 17.67
C THR A 316 -12.87 -3.94 17.87
N GLY A 317 -12.95 -2.92 18.73
CA GLY A 317 -11.89 -1.93 18.95
C GLY A 317 -11.85 -0.80 17.92
N ARG A 318 -12.67 -0.86 16.86
CA ARG A 318 -12.76 0.16 15.82
C ARG A 318 -13.45 1.42 16.34
N ILE A 319 -12.87 2.57 16.04
CA ILE A 319 -13.37 3.89 16.40
C ILE A 319 -14.05 4.51 15.18
N ILE A 320 -15.24 5.04 15.39
CA ILE A 320 -15.99 5.79 14.38
C ILE A 320 -15.84 7.28 14.68
N GLY A 321 -15.33 8.03 13.70
CA GLY A 321 -15.05 9.46 13.84
C GLY A 321 -13.68 9.76 14.48
N LEU A 322 -13.25 11.02 14.36
CA LEU A 322 -12.07 11.50 15.09
C LEU A 322 -12.48 11.82 16.54
N PRO A 323 -11.67 11.45 17.53
CA PRO A 323 -11.91 11.86 18.91
C PRO A 323 -11.92 13.37 19.07
N GLU A 324 -12.67 13.85 20.07
CA GLU A 324 -12.83 15.27 20.31
C GLU A 324 -11.48 15.98 20.55
N PRO A 325 -11.26 17.16 19.96
CA PRO A 325 -10.07 17.96 20.22
C PRO A 325 -9.89 18.23 21.72
N GLY A 326 -8.65 18.14 22.20
CA GLY A 326 -8.30 18.46 23.60
C GLY A 326 -8.50 17.34 24.61
N LYS A 327 -9.30 16.30 24.33
CA LYS A 327 -9.42 15.12 25.21
C LYS A 327 -8.22 14.17 25.10
N TYR A 328 -7.56 14.16 23.96
CA TYR A 328 -6.44 13.27 23.66
C TYR A 328 -5.19 14.07 23.34
N LEU A 329 -4.04 13.55 23.77
CA LEU A 329 -2.73 14.03 23.35
C LEU A 329 -2.48 13.56 21.91
N ASP A 330 -2.46 14.49 20.95
CA ASP A 330 -2.00 14.19 19.59
C ASP A 330 -0.48 14.02 19.60
N LEU A 331 -0.02 12.81 19.40
CA LEU A 331 1.41 12.50 19.38
C LEU A 331 2.11 13.10 18.15
N SER A 332 1.35 13.44 17.09
CA SER A 332 1.91 14.04 15.87
C SER A 332 2.47 15.44 16.10
N GLN A 333 2.00 16.14 17.14
CA GLN A 333 2.50 17.48 17.51
C GLN A 333 3.98 17.50 17.91
N PHE A 334 4.53 16.35 18.33
CA PHE A 334 5.94 16.21 18.71
C PHE A 334 6.89 16.08 17.51
N ARG A 335 6.39 16.26 16.29
CA ARG A 335 7.16 16.29 15.05
C ARG A 335 6.69 17.44 14.16
N SER A 336 7.62 18.29 13.74
CA SER A 336 7.34 19.32 12.73
C SER A 336 6.80 18.68 11.44
N GLY A 337 5.59 19.08 11.03
CA GLY A 337 4.90 18.52 9.86
C GLY A 337 4.08 17.24 10.11
N GLY A 338 4.01 16.78 11.37
CA GLY A 338 3.25 15.61 11.81
C GLY A 338 3.87 14.28 11.38
N PHE A 339 3.24 13.19 11.79
CA PHE A 339 3.61 11.86 11.26
C PHE A 339 2.98 11.68 9.90
N ARG A 340 3.82 11.40 8.89
CA ARG A 340 3.37 11.08 7.54
C ARG A 340 3.86 9.71 7.12
N THR A 341 3.04 8.99 6.38
CA THR A 341 3.45 7.75 5.74
C THR A 341 4.54 8.05 4.72
N PRO A 342 5.74 7.46 4.85
CA PRO A 342 6.82 7.70 3.90
C PRO A 342 6.50 7.07 2.54
N ASN A 343 7.29 7.39 1.53
CA ASN A 343 7.17 6.77 0.21
C ASN A 343 7.53 5.29 0.31
N MET A 344 6.51 4.43 0.35
CA MET A 344 6.65 2.98 0.45
C MET A 344 5.73 2.29 -0.54
N THR A 345 6.09 1.06 -0.88
CA THR A 345 5.27 0.21 -1.76
C THR A 345 3.94 -0.10 -1.08
N PRO A 346 2.81 -0.05 -1.80
CA PRO A 346 1.53 -0.53 -1.30
C PRO A 346 1.58 -2.00 -0.83
N SER A 347 0.68 -2.36 0.06
CA SER A 347 0.47 -3.75 0.47
C SER A 347 -0.09 -4.56 -0.70
N PHE A 348 0.56 -5.67 -1.03
CA PHE A 348 0.05 -6.58 -2.04
C PHE A 348 0.49 -8.02 -1.78
N ARG A 349 -0.21 -8.95 -2.42
CA ARG A 349 0.08 -10.39 -2.34
C ARG A 349 -0.06 -11.00 -3.72
N THR A 350 0.92 -11.79 -4.11
CA THR A 350 0.91 -12.63 -5.31
C THR A 350 1.14 -14.08 -4.91
N MET A 351 1.27 -14.94 -5.90
CA MET A 351 1.62 -16.33 -5.70
C MET A 351 3.04 -16.53 -5.16
N ASN A 352 3.96 -15.56 -5.24
CA ASN A 352 5.35 -15.76 -4.79
C ASN A 352 5.97 -14.57 -4.04
N ILE A 353 5.27 -13.44 -3.93
CA ILE A 353 5.70 -12.23 -3.24
C ILE A 353 4.55 -11.72 -2.36
N VAL A 354 4.85 -11.33 -1.12
CA VAL A 354 3.94 -10.62 -0.23
C VAL A 354 4.64 -9.41 0.34
N VAL A 355 3.99 -8.25 0.27
CA VAL A 355 4.39 -7.01 0.95
C VAL A 355 3.32 -6.67 1.97
N MET A 356 3.72 -6.58 3.24
CA MET A 356 2.86 -6.20 4.36
C MET A 356 3.58 -5.19 5.24
N HIS A 357 2.83 -4.32 5.93
CA HIS A 357 3.40 -3.36 6.86
C HIS A 357 2.82 -3.55 8.25
N HIS A 358 3.65 -3.27 9.24
CA HIS A 358 3.29 -3.23 10.63
C HIS A 358 3.69 -1.90 11.21
N MET A 359 2.76 -1.25 11.89
CA MET A 359 3.05 -0.09 12.67
C MET A 359 3.52 -0.53 14.06
N LYS A 360 4.59 0.07 14.56
CA LYS A 360 5.12 -0.16 15.91
C LYS A 360 5.20 1.16 16.66
N VAL A 361 4.50 1.24 17.78
CA VAL A 361 4.50 2.38 18.70
C VAL A 361 5.08 1.92 20.03
N LYS A 362 6.11 2.59 20.51
CA LYS A 362 6.66 2.40 21.85
C LYS A 362 6.57 3.70 22.61
N LEU A 363 5.91 3.69 23.75
CA LEU A 363 5.74 4.84 24.64
C LEU A 363 6.41 4.55 25.96
N GLN A 364 7.08 5.55 26.53
CA GLN A 364 7.64 5.52 27.87
C GLN A 364 7.02 6.63 28.68
N PHE A 365 6.56 6.32 29.88
CA PHE A 365 5.93 7.32 30.74
C PHE A 365 6.33 7.13 32.20
N ASN A 366 6.19 8.20 32.97
CA ASN A 366 6.51 8.26 34.39
C ASN A 366 5.26 8.63 35.18
N CYS A 367 5.01 7.91 36.27
CA CYS A 367 3.98 8.26 37.25
C CYS A 367 4.61 8.16 38.64
N ALA A 368 4.61 9.26 39.39
CA ALA A 368 5.21 9.36 40.73
C ALA A 368 6.65 8.81 40.81
N GLY A 369 7.48 9.06 39.79
CA GLY A 369 8.87 8.59 39.75
C GLY A 369 9.05 7.13 39.34
N LYS A 370 7.99 6.35 39.16
CA LYS A 370 8.03 5.01 38.56
C LYS A 370 7.96 5.12 37.03
N LYS A 371 8.81 4.37 36.34
CA LYS A 371 8.86 4.33 34.86
C LYS A 371 8.06 3.14 34.35
N PHE A 372 7.34 3.37 33.27
CA PHE A 372 6.52 2.39 32.58
C PHE A 372 6.80 2.44 31.08
N SER A 373 6.45 1.36 30.37
CA SER A 373 6.56 1.29 28.92
C SER A 373 5.34 0.60 28.34
N MET A 374 4.82 1.15 27.25
CA MET A 374 3.85 0.52 26.36
C MET A 374 4.54 0.19 25.05
N GLU A 375 4.40 -1.03 24.56
CA GLU A 375 4.76 -1.39 23.19
C GLU A 375 3.52 -1.95 22.50
N HIS A 376 3.17 -1.37 21.35
CA HIS A 376 2.05 -1.78 20.53
C HIS A 376 2.53 -2.04 19.10
N VAL A 377 2.14 -3.16 18.54
CA VAL A 377 2.44 -3.55 17.15
C VAL A 377 1.16 -4.03 16.51
N ASP A 378 0.81 -3.46 15.36
CA ASP A 378 -0.36 -3.88 14.60
C ASP A 378 -0.12 -3.80 13.10
N SER A 379 -0.99 -4.44 12.31
CA SER A 379 -0.96 -4.40 10.86
C SER A 379 -1.40 -3.03 10.34
N LEU A 380 -0.71 -2.55 9.31
CA LEU A 380 -1.01 -1.32 8.61
C LEU A 380 -1.20 -1.64 7.12
N LEU A 381 -2.42 -1.52 6.63
CA LEU A 381 -2.74 -1.67 5.22
C LEU A 381 -2.36 -0.38 4.49
N VAL A 382 -1.44 -0.49 3.53
CA VAL A 382 -0.98 0.65 2.73
C VAL A 382 -1.57 0.53 1.33
N HIS A 383 -2.42 1.46 0.93
CA HIS A 383 -3.00 1.55 -0.40
C HIS A 383 -2.10 2.31 -1.37
N SER A 384 -2.38 2.14 -2.68
CA SER A 384 -1.89 3.06 -3.71
C SER A 384 -2.35 4.49 -3.39
N PRO A 385 -1.56 5.52 -3.73
CA PRO A 385 -2.02 6.89 -3.68
C PRO A 385 -3.31 7.07 -4.51
N PRO A 386 -4.26 7.89 -4.05
CA PRO A 386 -5.48 8.15 -4.82
C PRO A 386 -5.12 8.82 -6.16
N THR A 387 -5.70 8.30 -7.24
CA THR A 387 -5.59 8.87 -8.59
C THR A 387 -6.45 10.13 -8.69
N GLY A 388 -5.82 11.28 -8.43
CA GLY A 388 -6.42 12.61 -8.56
C GLY A 388 -5.40 13.69 -8.21
N PRO A 389 -5.68 14.97 -8.52
CA PRO A 389 -4.85 16.05 -8.00
C PRO A 389 -4.82 15.91 -6.48
N MET A 390 -3.64 15.60 -5.92
CA MET A 390 -3.44 15.62 -4.48
C MET A 390 -3.97 16.96 -3.98
N PRO A 391 -4.93 17.01 -3.03
CA PRO A 391 -5.31 18.28 -2.45
C PRO A 391 -4.04 18.89 -1.88
N VAL A 392 -3.59 19.98 -2.51
CA VAL A 392 -2.47 20.78 -2.01
C VAL A 392 -2.81 21.06 -0.56
N ALA A 393 -1.92 20.66 0.35
CA ALA A 393 -2.12 20.89 1.77
C ALA A 393 -2.37 22.38 1.96
N GLN A 394 -3.64 22.75 2.21
CA GLN A 394 -3.98 24.10 2.59
C GLN A 394 -3.30 24.32 3.93
N THR A 395 -2.16 25.00 3.85
CA THR A 395 -1.45 25.47 5.02
C THR A 395 -2.35 26.58 5.55
N ALA A 396 -3.20 26.25 6.53
CA ALA A 396 -3.97 27.23 7.26
C ALA A 396 -3.00 28.05 8.12
N ALA A 397 -2.26 28.96 7.49
CA ALA A 397 -1.57 30.03 8.15
C ALA A 397 -2.63 31.08 8.50
N ALA A 398 -3.21 30.97 9.69
CA ALA A 398 -3.95 32.06 10.30
C ALA A 398 -2.96 33.21 10.55
N THR A 399 -2.83 34.10 9.58
CA THR A 399 -2.16 35.39 9.77
C THR A 399 -3.23 36.41 10.06
N ALA A 400 -3.47 36.66 11.35
CA ALA A 400 -4.24 37.82 11.78
C ALA A 400 -3.47 39.08 11.36
N THR A 401 -4.01 39.81 10.39
CA THR A 401 -3.59 41.18 10.09
C THR A 401 -4.82 42.08 10.13
N HIS A 402 -4.84 42.94 11.14
CA HIS A 402 -5.66 44.13 11.22
C HIS A 402 -5.30 45.05 10.05
N SER A 403 -6.26 45.41 9.20
CA SER A 403 -6.25 46.71 8.52
C SER A 403 -7.68 47.14 8.17
N GLN A 404 -8.03 48.35 8.60
CA GLN A 404 -9.18 49.11 8.16
C GLN A 404 -8.92 49.66 6.75
N GLY A 405 -9.93 49.68 5.88
CA GLY A 405 -9.90 50.40 4.61
C GLY A 405 -11.03 49.99 3.67
N ASN A 406 -11.83 50.97 3.23
CA ASN A 406 -13.09 50.88 2.47
C ASN A 406 -13.14 49.96 1.23
N PRO A 407 -14.36 49.54 0.80
CA PRO A 407 -14.56 48.60 -0.29
C PRO A 407 -14.54 49.29 -1.67
N PRO A 408 -14.14 48.59 -2.74
CA PRO A 408 -14.54 48.96 -4.09
C PRO A 408 -15.41 47.90 -4.78
N GLU A 409 -16.55 48.40 -5.25
CA GLU A 409 -17.36 48.06 -6.44
C GLU A 409 -17.34 46.65 -7.05
N LEU A 410 -18.56 46.12 -7.19
CA LEU A 410 -18.93 44.97 -7.99
C LEU A 410 -18.84 45.30 -9.49
N PRO A 411 -18.29 44.41 -10.34
CA PRO A 411 -18.48 44.52 -11.77
C PRO A 411 -19.87 44.04 -12.21
N VAL A 412 -20.43 44.85 -13.10
CA VAL A 412 -21.71 44.75 -13.79
C VAL A 412 -21.78 43.48 -14.67
N TYR A 413 -22.91 42.77 -14.59
CA TYR A 413 -23.27 41.70 -15.52
C TYR A 413 -23.57 42.30 -16.91
N SER A 414 -22.84 41.86 -17.94
CA SER A 414 -23.28 42.02 -19.33
C SER A 414 -23.78 40.68 -19.84
N GLN A 415 -25.07 40.66 -20.17
CA GLN A 415 -25.74 39.61 -20.92
C GLN A 415 -25.35 39.75 -22.39
N ASP A 416 -24.95 38.66 -23.04
CA ASP A 416 -25.11 38.52 -24.48
C ASP A 416 -25.50 37.09 -24.83
N VAL A 417 -26.70 36.98 -25.39
CA VAL A 417 -27.32 35.79 -25.95
C VAL A 417 -27.16 35.85 -27.46
N PRO A 418 -26.80 34.74 -28.11
CA PRO A 418 -27.37 34.45 -29.43
C PRO A 418 -28.28 33.22 -29.39
N LYS A 419 -29.46 33.43 -29.97
CA LYS A 419 -30.55 32.49 -30.16
C LYS A 419 -30.22 31.44 -31.22
N GLY A 420 -30.68 30.22 -30.96
CA GLY A 420 -31.28 29.31 -31.93
C GLY A 420 -30.32 28.42 -32.72
N THR A 421 -30.57 27.11 -32.73
CA THR A 421 -31.37 26.46 -33.78
C THR A 421 -31.49 24.95 -33.52
N LYS A 422 -32.75 24.50 -33.53
CA LYS A 422 -33.32 23.16 -33.86
C LYS A 422 -32.76 21.88 -33.21
N ILE A 423 -33.61 21.37 -32.34
CA ILE A 423 -33.79 19.96 -31.99
C ILE A 423 -34.26 19.19 -33.24
N LEU A 424 -33.59 18.08 -33.55
CA LEU A 424 -34.11 17.02 -34.40
C LEU A 424 -34.11 15.73 -33.57
N GLU A 425 -35.31 15.27 -33.25
CA GLU A 425 -35.61 13.89 -32.88
C GLU A 425 -35.32 12.96 -34.06
N ALA A 426 -34.66 11.83 -33.83
CA ALA A 426 -34.97 10.56 -34.49
C ALA A 426 -34.15 9.40 -33.89
N GLY A 427 -34.84 8.30 -33.61
CA GLY A 427 -34.31 6.96 -33.84
C GLY A 427 -33.83 6.18 -32.61
N ALA A 428 -34.76 5.57 -31.89
CA ALA A 428 -34.48 4.40 -31.06
C ALA A 428 -34.09 3.18 -31.96
N PRO A 429 -33.27 2.25 -31.43
CA PRO A 429 -32.51 1.28 -32.23
C PRO A 429 -33.34 0.11 -32.74
N ALA A 430 -32.99 -0.36 -33.96
CA ALA A 430 -33.53 -1.58 -34.56
C ALA A 430 -33.13 -2.83 -33.73
N ALA A 431 -34.11 -3.71 -33.53
CA ALA A 431 -33.94 -4.99 -32.84
C ALA A 431 -33.05 -5.96 -33.67
N PRO A 432 -32.19 -6.77 -33.04
CA PRO A 432 -31.46 -7.82 -33.72
C PRO A 432 -32.39 -8.98 -34.12
N PRO A 433 -32.10 -9.68 -35.24
CA PRO A 433 -32.91 -10.80 -35.70
C PRO A 433 -32.82 -12.01 -34.75
N GLN A 434 -33.98 -12.63 -34.51
CA GLN A 434 -34.12 -13.89 -33.79
C GLN A 434 -33.51 -15.03 -34.61
N TYR A 435 -32.55 -15.75 -34.04
CA TYR A 435 -32.10 -17.03 -34.58
C TYR A 435 -33.00 -18.15 -34.07
N ALA A 436 -33.57 -18.91 -35.00
CA ALA A 436 -34.40 -20.07 -34.74
C ALA A 436 -33.63 -21.18 -34.03
N ALA A 437 -34.30 -21.79 -33.05
CA ALA A 437 -33.84 -22.98 -32.36
C ALA A 437 -33.85 -24.19 -33.31
N GLY A 438 -32.67 -24.75 -33.58
CA GLY A 438 -32.52 -26.05 -34.22
C GLY A 438 -32.58 -27.16 -33.19
N SER A 439 -33.67 -27.92 -33.21
CA SER A 439 -33.84 -29.21 -32.54
C SER A 439 -33.30 -30.35 -33.40
N SER A 440 -32.42 -31.19 -32.83
CA SER A 440 -32.26 -32.60 -33.23
C SER A 440 -31.52 -33.34 -32.11
N SER A 441 -32.22 -34.17 -31.33
CA SER A 441 -32.10 -35.65 -31.33
C SER A 441 -30.66 -36.14 -31.22
N GLY A 442 -30.22 -36.83 -30.18
CA GLY A 442 -30.83 -37.96 -29.49
C GLY A 442 -29.73 -39.02 -29.33
N GLY A 443 -29.69 -39.73 -28.21
CA GLY A 443 -28.77 -40.86 -28.02
C GLY A 443 -28.13 -40.93 -26.64
N ASN A 444 -28.82 -41.59 -25.73
CA ASN A 444 -28.28 -42.15 -24.49
C ASN A 444 -28.06 -43.67 -24.70
N PRO A 445 -27.64 -44.46 -23.71
CA PRO A 445 -26.27 -44.82 -23.33
C PRO A 445 -25.94 -46.30 -23.58
N LYS A 446 -24.66 -46.70 -23.36
CA LYS A 446 -24.20 -47.95 -22.69
C LYS A 446 -22.77 -48.29 -23.09
N SER A 447 -21.82 -48.24 -22.15
CA SER A 447 -21.01 -49.36 -21.61
C SER A 447 -19.92 -48.82 -20.69
#